data_AF-A0A1J4L4B9-F1
#
_entry.id   AF-A0A1J4L4B9-F1
#
_cell.length_a   1.000
_cell.length_b   1.000
_cell.length_c   1.000
_cell.angle_alpha   90.00
_cell.angle_beta   90.00
_cell.angle_gamma   90.00
#
_symmetry.space_group_name_H-M   'P 1'
#
loop_
_entity.id
_entity.type
_entity.pdbx_description
1 polymer ?
#
loop_
_entity_poly.entity_id
_entity_poly.type
_entity_poly.pdbx_seq_one_letter_code
_entity_poly.pdbx_strand_id
1 'polypeptide(L)'
;MTLLFNSTKVLDNKSLLGCVQINLEPESYLFFSQAIKKCPKCKCPLFPLKNEKDTDCPICHPDSDFSNGSYQFGPKSIPRNHFFFIFDIEMPQNKLIAYLTELYNSITDDDTISIVCMANNAIFASVKNGLLIFDIYDNPNFVEMLKQYVIEREWIQSVVIPSITSIYALRPAELNPVCDPFFGLRCSLKAASKRPVAFFLFFYRKICDLQVSDAEALGEAVSEAKSIVHIGGPPEFRRYSAVTRYSFGSVFGTADLPASIVRKIVFMSRPSDRTRFYAPRCVTFTKTTGCSGSVNTKEFITKLKLNSMVGGSIRFQCEENKNHIHTRFLESVRTRNGTFLTVHTLHKNAANVNENITISLLLKGFASDVLRAAWDGEDFKRTIKEKLTDEIKQAITGTCLADIGNNLQIDVFRLYYVLLNFGKCNLLYHLKEMPDCSIIIAPPVLYVLKKLDNFQIDEIFNQNLWPFYINVVTPDEFKDMCNKYIISD
;
A
#
# COMPACT_ATOMS: atom_id res chain seq x y z
N MET A 1 -1.72 0.54 -14.96
CA MET A 1 -0.68 0.05 -14.06
C MET A 1 0.32 -0.54 -14.98
N THR A 2 1.54 -0.04 -14.92
CA THR A 2 2.60 -0.46 -15.80
C THR A 2 3.70 -1.04 -14.94
N LEU A 3 4.29 -2.14 -15.37
CA LEU A 3 5.51 -2.64 -14.79
C LEU A 3 6.73 -1.96 -15.42
N LEU A 4 7.68 -1.58 -14.58
CA LEU A 4 9.01 -1.19 -15.00
C LEU A 4 9.93 -2.40 -14.83
N PHE A 5 10.35 -2.99 -15.94
CA PHE A 5 11.30 -4.09 -15.95
C PHE A 5 12.73 -3.55 -15.79
N ASN A 6 13.55 -4.27 -15.03
CA ASN A 6 14.95 -3.89 -14.86
C ASN A 6 15.82 -4.33 -16.03
N SER A 7 15.36 -5.29 -16.82
CA SER A 7 16.04 -5.77 -18.00
C SER A 7 15.02 -6.24 -19.02
N THR A 8 15.26 -5.95 -20.29
CA THR A 8 14.56 -6.58 -21.43
C THR A 8 15.32 -7.80 -21.97
N LYS A 9 16.44 -8.18 -21.35
CA LYS A 9 17.25 -9.35 -21.67
C LYS A 9 17.00 -10.48 -20.67
N VAL A 10 16.84 -11.70 -21.19
CA VAL A 10 17.04 -12.93 -20.40
C VAL A 10 18.54 -13.07 -20.20
N LEU A 11 19.03 -12.61 -19.06
CA LEU A 11 20.42 -12.80 -18.66
C LEU A 11 20.61 -14.21 -18.10
N ASP A 12 21.84 -14.54 -17.67
CA ASP A 12 22.14 -15.84 -17.07
C ASP A 12 21.17 -16.21 -15.94
N ASN A 13 21.12 -17.49 -15.56
CA ASN A 13 20.22 -17.97 -14.50
C ASN A 13 20.49 -17.32 -13.12
N LYS A 14 21.58 -16.56 -12.97
CA LYS A 14 21.96 -15.87 -11.72
C LYS A 14 21.57 -14.39 -11.71
N SER A 15 21.18 -13.83 -12.85
CA SER A 15 20.88 -12.41 -12.98
C SER A 15 19.57 -12.07 -12.29
N LEU A 16 19.58 -10.93 -11.60
CA LEU A 16 18.37 -10.39 -11.00
C LEU A 16 17.46 -9.89 -12.13
N LEU A 17 16.43 -10.66 -12.48
CA LEU A 17 15.34 -10.19 -13.36
C LEU A 17 14.11 -9.90 -12.51
N GLY A 18 13.47 -8.78 -12.81
CA GLY A 18 12.27 -8.40 -12.11
C GLY A 18 11.63 -7.15 -12.64
N CYS A 19 10.53 -6.80 -11.99
CA CYS A 19 9.80 -5.59 -12.28
C CYS A 19 9.27 -4.94 -11.00
N VAL A 20 9.07 -3.63 -11.07
CA VAL A 20 8.38 -2.85 -10.04
C VAL A 20 7.11 -2.25 -10.63
N GLN A 21 6.07 -2.16 -9.82
CA GLN A 21 4.79 -1.58 -10.20
C GLN A 21 4.81 -0.04 -10.10
N ILE A 22 4.15 0.65 -11.03
CA ILE A 22 3.77 2.07 -10.88
C ILE A 22 2.27 2.26 -10.56
N ASN A 23 1.94 3.27 -9.74
CA ASN A 23 0.60 3.50 -9.18
C ASN A 23 -0.37 4.29 -10.07
N LEU A 24 -0.50 3.94 -11.34
CA LEU A 24 -1.47 4.61 -12.20
C LEU A 24 -2.05 3.61 -13.16
N GLU A 25 -3.24 3.85 -13.70
CA GLU A 25 -3.65 3.22 -14.96
C GLU A 25 -2.57 3.45 -16.03
N PRO A 26 -2.48 2.62 -17.08
CA PRO A 26 -1.50 2.89 -18.14
C PRO A 26 -1.68 4.34 -18.62
N GLU A 27 -0.61 5.12 -18.70
CA GLU A 27 -0.70 6.55 -19.06
C GLU A 27 -1.38 6.77 -20.42
N SER A 28 -1.22 5.81 -21.32
CA SER A 28 -1.96 5.70 -22.57
C SER A 28 -2.54 4.29 -22.72
N TYR A 29 -3.78 4.21 -23.18
CA TYR A 29 -4.42 2.96 -23.53
C TYR A 29 -5.44 3.15 -24.66
N LEU A 30 -5.73 2.06 -25.35
CA LEU A 30 -6.78 1.99 -26.37
C LEU A 30 -7.99 1.21 -25.85
N PHE A 31 -9.18 1.64 -26.24
CA PHE A 31 -10.41 0.94 -25.90
C PHE A 31 -10.62 -0.25 -26.84
N PHE A 32 -10.78 -1.44 -26.29
CA PHE A 32 -11.15 -2.63 -27.04
C PHE A 32 -12.59 -3.01 -26.74
N SER A 33 -13.48 -2.82 -27.72
CA SER A 33 -14.93 -2.99 -27.55
C SER A 33 -15.37 -4.44 -27.33
N GLN A 34 -14.54 -5.41 -27.72
CA GLN A 34 -14.85 -6.83 -27.58
C GLN A 34 -14.55 -7.35 -26.16
N ALA A 35 -15.27 -8.37 -25.73
CA ALA A 35 -14.96 -9.08 -24.49
C ALA A 35 -13.60 -9.80 -24.56
N ILE A 36 -12.92 -9.91 -23.42
CA ILE A 36 -11.65 -10.64 -23.31
C ILE A 36 -11.87 -12.12 -23.64
N LYS A 37 -11.39 -12.55 -24.81
CA LYS A 37 -11.29 -13.97 -25.20
C LYS A 37 -10.08 -14.62 -24.51
N LYS A 38 -10.11 -15.95 -24.37
CA LYS A 38 -9.01 -16.73 -23.79
C LYS A 38 -8.52 -17.78 -24.78
N CYS A 39 -7.22 -18.02 -24.80
CA CYS A 39 -6.61 -19.08 -25.58
C CYS A 39 -7.19 -20.45 -25.19
N PRO A 40 -7.60 -21.30 -26.14
CA PRO A 40 -8.14 -22.62 -25.84
C PRO A 40 -7.12 -23.54 -25.16
N LYS A 41 -5.83 -23.40 -25.52
CA LYS A 41 -4.70 -24.21 -25.02
C LYS A 41 -4.26 -23.80 -23.62
N CYS A 42 -3.73 -22.58 -23.43
CA CYS A 42 -3.14 -22.15 -22.15
C CYS A 42 -4.08 -21.34 -21.25
N LYS A 43 -5.29 -21.00 -21.72
CA LYS A 43 -6.27 -20.12 -21.04
C LYS A 43 -5.77 -18.71 -20.73
N CYS A 44 -4.62 -18.29 -21.27
CA CYS A 44 -4.16 -16.90 -21.25
C CYS A 44 -5.16 -16.01 -22.01
N PRO A 45 -5.48 -14.80 -21.53
CA PRO A 45 -6.19 -13.82 -22.33
C PRO A 45 -5.54 -13.61 -23.70
N LEU A 46 -6.35 -13.46 -24.74
CA LEU A 46 -5.87 -13.05 -26.06
C LEU A 46 -5.60 -11.53 -26.06
N PHE A 47 -4.61 -11.11 -26.84
CA PHE A 47 -4.17 -9.72 -26.92
C PHE A 47 -4.23 -9.22 -28.37
N PRO A 48 -4.54 -7.92 -28.61
CA PRO A 48 -4.63 -7.37 -29.96
C PRO A 48 -3.33 -7.45 -30.76
N LEU A 49 -3.44 -7.81 -32.03
CA LEU A 49 -2.37 -7.71 -33.03
C LEU A 49 -2.25 -6.27 -33.54
N LYS A 50 -1.16 -5.92 -34.25
CA LYS A 50 -0.95 -4.58 -34.82
C LYS A 50 -2.06 -4.12 -35.76
N ASN A 51 -2.84 -5.04 -36.33
CA ASN A 51 -4.00 -4.70 -37.16
C ASN A 51 -5.24 -4.28 -36.34
N GLU A 52 -5.17 -4.35 -35.01
CA GLU A 52 -6.18 -3.98 -34.01
C GLU A 52 -7.55 -4.66 -34.15
N LYS A 53 -7.71 -5.57 -35.12
CA LYS A 53 -8.94 -6.33 -35.38
C LYS A 53 -8.86 -7.75 -34.86
N ASP A 54 -7.67 -8.34 -35.00
CA ASP A 54 -7.42 -9.70 -34.60
C ASP A 54 -6.74 -9.76 -33.23
N THR A 55 -6.95 -10.87 -32.53
CA THR A 55 -6.34 -11.13 -31.24
C THR A 55 -5.66 -12.48 -31.25
N ASP A 56 -4.48 -12.59 -30.65
CA ASP A 56 -3.74 -13.84 -30.56
C ASP A 56 -3.19 -14.08 -29.14
N CYS A 57 -2.64 -15.25 -28.88
CA CYS A 57 -2.14 -15.64 -27.57
C CYS A 57 -0.64 -15.33 -27.42
N PRO A 58 -0.24 -14.41 -26.51
CA PRO A 58 1.18 -14.06 -26.33
C PRO A 58 2.07 -15.19 -25.82
N ILE A 59 1.46 -16.24 -25.25
CA ILE A 59 2.17 -17.36 -24.65
C ILE A 59 2.30 -18.54 -25.62
N CYS A 60 1.24 -18.84 -26.39
CA CYS A 60 1.26 -19.95 -27.33
C CYS A 60 1.85 -19.56 -28.69
N HIS A 61 1.72 -18.30 -29.09
CA HIS A 61 2.25 -17.75 -30.34
C HIS A 61 3.11 -16.52 -30.03
N PRO A 62 4.27 -16.72 -29.39
CA PRO A 62 5.12 -15.62 -28.92
C PRO A 62 5.80 -14.85 -30.04
N ASP A 63 5.72 -15.28 -31.30
CA ASP A 63 6.30 -14.60 -32.46
C ASP A 63 5.27 -13.80 -33.28
N SER A 64 3.99 -13.80 -32.90
CA SER A 64 2.93 -13.00 -33.56
C SER A 64 3.18 -11.49 -33.44
N ASP A 65 2.62 -10.69 -34.36
CA ASP A 65 2.86 -9.24 -34.37
C ASP A 65 1.86 -8.47 -33.49
N PHE A 66 2.06 -8.53 -32.15
CA PHE A 66 1.20 -7.82 -31.20
C PHE A 66 1.32 -6.30 -31.32
N SER A 67 0.21 -5.60 -31.08
CA SER A 67 0.22 -4.15 -30.95
C SER A 67 1.06 -3.69 -29.76
N ASN A 68 1.63 -2.49 -29.85
CA ASN A 68 2.33 -1.88 -28.73
C ASN A 68 1.33 -1.15 -27.81
N GLY A 69 1.60 -1.16 -26.50
CA GLY A 69 0.81 -0.39 -25.53
C GLY A 69 -0.14 -1.24 -24.69
N SER A 70 -1.09 -0.56 -24.05
CA SER A 70 -2.07 -1.18 -23.14
C SER A 70 -3.49 -1.04 -23.68
N TYR A 71 -4.33 -2.03 -23.43
CA TYR A 71 -5.72 -2.04 -23.91
C TYR A 71 -6.69 -2.21 -22.75
N GLN A 72 -7.74 -1.40 -22.74
CA GLN A 72 -8.83 -1.49 -21.77
C GLN A 72 -9.98 -2.32 -22.35
N PHE A 73 -10.47 -3.27 -21.54
CA PHE A 73 -11.58 -4.15 -21.86
C PHE A 73 -12.69 -4.05 -20.81
N GLY A 74 -13.94 -4.12 -21.26
CA GLY A 74 -15.14 -4.24 -20.43
C GLY A 74 -15.70 -2.91 -19.89
N PRO A 75 -16.95 -2.90 -19.38
CA PRO A 75 -17.62 -1.68 -18.94
C PRO A 75 -17.12 -1.16 -17.58
N LYS A 76 -17.36 0.13 -17.33
CA LYS A 76 -17.19 0.84 -16.06
C LYS A 76 -18.20 0.34 -15.00
N SER A 77 -18.05 -0.87 -14.46
CA SER A 77 -18.80 -1.20 -13.24
C SER A 77 -18.05 -0.57 -12.07
N ILE A 78 -18.60 0.48 -11.46
CA ILE A 78 -18.07 1.06 -10.22
C ILE A 78 -18.57 0.16 -9.08
N PRO A 79 -17.73 -0.70 -8.46
CA PRO A 79 -18.14 -1.35 -7.23
C PRO A 79 -18.32 -0.28 -6.15
N ARG A 80 -19.42 -0.35 -5.40
CA ARG A 80 -19.64 0.42 -4.17
C ARG A 80 -18.50 0.10 -3.19
N ASN A 81 -17.65 1.08 -2.88
CA ASN A 81 -16.62 0.91 -1.86
C ASN A 81 -17.23 1.12 -0.48
N HIS A 82 -16.62 0.48 0.50
CA HIS A 82 -16.99 0.67 1.89
C HIS A 82 -15.74 0.95 2.73
N PHE A 83 -15.80 2.02 3.53
CA PHE A 83 -14.70 2.50 4.35
C PHE A 83 -15.06 2.41 5.84
N PHE A 84 -14.28 1.68 6.63
CA PHE A 84 -14.34 1.76 8.07
C PHE A 84 -13.41 2.88 8.54
N PHE A 85 -13.98 3.93 9.14
CA PHE A 85 -13.23 4.97 9.82
C PHE A 85 -13.19 4.66 11.32
N ILE A 86 -12.07 4.10 11.77
CA ILE A 86 -11.84 3.67 13.15
C ILE A 86 -10.92 4.66 13.82
N PHE A 87 -11.34 5.24 14.95
CA PHE A 87 -10.55 6.25 15.64
C PHE A 87 -10.56 6.07 17.16
N ASP A 88 -9.49 6.50 17.81
CA ASP A 88 -9.35 6.54 19.26
C ASP A 88 -10.17 7.69 19.87
N ILE A 89 -10.85 7.45 20.99
CA ILE A 89 -11.61 8.48 21.69
C ILE A 89 -10.74 9.64 22.20
N GLU A 90 -9.42 9.45 22.32
CA GLU A 90 -8.46 10.53 22.60
C GLU A 90 -8.14 11.41 21.38
N MET A 91 -8.60 11.06 20.18
CA MET A 91 -8.44 11.91 19.01
C MET A 91 -9.13 13.26 19.28
N PRO A 92 -8.43 14.41 19.11
CA PRO A 92 -9.05 15.71 19.31
C PRO A 92 -10.24 15.92 18.40
N GLN A 93 -11.34 16.46 18.94
CA GLN A 93 -12.60 16.62 18.21
C GLN A 93 -12.44 17.45 16.93
N ASN A 94 -11.66 18.53 16.99
CA ASN A 94 -11.37 19.36 15.81
C ASN A 94 -10.63 18.57 14.71
N LYS A 95 -9.70 17.69 15.08
CA LYS A 95 -9.03 16.80 14.13
C LYS A 95 -10.01 15.77 13.54
N LEU A 96 -10.90 15.20 14.36
CA LEU A 96 -11.90 14.25 13.88
C LEU A 96 -12.83 14.91 12.86
N ILE A 97 -13.34 16.10 13.15
CA ILE A 97 -14.18 16.88 12.22
C ILE A 97 -13.42 17.16 10.92
N ALA A 98 -12.16 17.58 11.00
CA ALA A 98 -11.34 17.82 9.81
C ALA A 98 -11.15 16.55 8.97
N TYR A 99 -10.90 15.40 9.60
CA TYR A 99 -10.70 14.13 8.91
C TYR A 99 -11.99 13.60 8.27
N LEU A 100 -13.13 13.71 8.97
CA LEU A 100 -14.44 13.35 8.41
C LEU A 100 -14.86 14.27 7.27
N THR A 101 -14.54 15.55 7.35
CA THR A 101 -14.75 16.51 6.26
C THR A 101 -13.92 16.15 5.04
N GLU A 102 -12.64 15.82 5.25
CA GLU A 102 -11.77 15.39 4.15
C GLU A 102 -12.20 14.04 3.56
N LEU A 103 -12.73 13.13 4.39
CA LEU A 103 -13.32 11.88 3.94
C LEU A 103 -14.52 12.14 3.03
N TYR A 104 -15.46 12.99 3.46
CA TYR A 104 -16.63 13.41 2.67
C TYR A 104 -16.24 13.98 1.30
N ASN A 105 -15.18 14.81 1.27
CA ASN A 105 -14.66 15.40 0.04
C ASN A 105 -13.96 14.39 -0.88
N SER A 106 -13.48 13.27 -0.33
CA SER A 106 -12.67 12.29 -1.06
C SER A 106 -13.49 11.12 -1.65
N ILE A 107 -14.72 10.92 -1.16
CA ILE A 107 -15.61 9.81 -1.56
C ILE A 107 -16.72 10.25 -2.52
N THR A 108 -17.33 9.28 -3.22
CA THR A 108 -18.49 9.51 -4.10
C THR A 108 -19.81 9.07 -3.45
N ASP A 109 -20.94 9.40 -4.06
CA ASP A 109 -22.26 9.01 -3.53
C ASP A 109 -22.50 7.49 -3.57
N ASP A 110 -21.77 6.78 -4.44
CA ASP A 110 -21.77 5.31 -4.47
C ASP A 110 -21.01 4.69 -3.29
N ASP A 111 -20.10 5.43 -2.64
CA ASP A 111 -19.29 4.95 -1.53
C ASP A 111 -20.09 4.95 -0.22
N THR A 112 -19.69 4.11 0.73
CA THR A 112 -20.29 4.04 2.08
C THR A 112 -19.25 4.03 3.17
N ILE A 113 -19.65 4.41 4.37
CA ILE A 113 -18.76 4.43 5.53
C ILE A 113 -19.39 3.73 6.72
N SER A 114 -18.56 3.19 7.59
CA SER A 114 -18.89 2.88 8.98
C SER A 114 -17.92 3.62 9.88
N ILE A 115 -18.43 4.25 10.94
CA ILE A 115 -17.60 4.98 11.91
C ILE A 115 -17.54 4.16 13.21
N VAL A 116 -16.32 3.92 13.68
CA VAL A 116 -16.06 3.14 14.90
C VAL A 116 -15.16 3.96 15.82
N CYS A 117 -15.64 4.25 17.02
CA CYS A 117 -14.84 4.87 18.06
C CYS A 117 -14.28 3.79 19.00
N MET A 118 -13.01 3.92 19.34
CA MET A 118 -12.27 3.04 20.22
C MET A 118 -12.06 3.72 21.57
N ALA A 119 -12.75 3.23 22.60
CA ALA A 119 -12.59 3.65 23.98
C ALA A 119 -11.93 2.51 24.78
N ASN A 120 -12.60 1.97 25.80
CA ASN A 120 -12.27 0.66 26.40
C ASN A 120 -12.92 -0.50 25.62
N ASN A 121 -13.87 -0.17 24.76
CA ASN A 121 -14.69 -1.04 23.91
C ASN A 121 -14.75 -0.44 22.48
N ALA A 122 -15.36 -1.16 21.55
CA ALA A 122 -15.63 -0.65 20.20
C ALA A 122 -17.06 -0.10 20.15
N ILE A 123 -17.20 1.16 19.72
CA ILE A 123 -18.47 1.87 19.64
C ILE A 123 -18.77 2.12 18.16
N PHE A 124 -19.77 1.44 17.62
CA PHE A 124 -20.20 1.59 16.23
C PHE A 124 -21.26 2.69 16.15
N ALA A 125 -21.07 3.64 15.24
CA ALA A 125 -22.07 4.65 14.95
C ALA A 125 -22.94 4.21 13.76
N SER A 126 -24.24 4.44 13.87
CA SER A 126 -25.23 4.27 12.79
C SER A 126 -26.15 5.48 12.74
N VAL A 127 -26.78 5.72 11.58
CA VAL A 127 -27.80 6.76 11.44
C VAL A 127 -29.15 6.09 11.26
N LYS A 128 -30.10 6.36 12.16
CA LYS A 128 -31.49 5.89 12.03
C LYS A 128 -32.42 7.07 12.24
N ASN A 129 -33.35 7.28 11.30
CA ASN A 129 -34.33 8.37 11.34
C ASN A 129 -33.69 9.76 11.55
N GLY A 130 -32.54 10.02 10.91
CA GLY A 130 -31.79 11.27 11.04
C GLY A 130 -31.05 11.47 12.36
N LEU A 131 -30.99 10.45 13.22
CA LEU A 131 -30.27 10.49 14.50
C LEU A 131 -29.05 9.58 14.47
N LEU A 132 -27.96 10.05 15.09
CA LEU A 132 -26.76 9.26 15.33
C LEU A 132 -26.98 8.35 16.54
N ILE A 133 -26.87 7.05 16.34
CA ILE A 133 -27.06 6.00 17.36
C ILE A 133 -25.76 5.22 17.53
N PHE A 134 -25.51 4.75 18.75
CA PHE A 134 -24.28 4.06 19.11
C PHE A 134 -24.56 2.65 19.64
N ASP A 135 -23.89 1.65 19.06
CA ASP A 135 -23.88 0.27 19.53
C ASP A 135 -22.50 -0.05 20.12
N ILE A 136 -22.46 -0.60 21.33
CA ILE A 136 -21.24 -0.79 22.11
C ILE A 136 -20.90 -2.28 22.21
N TYR A 137 -19.66 -2.63 21.87
CA TYR A 137 -19.17 -4.01 21.84
C TYR A 137 -17.89 -4.21 22.66
N ASP A 138 -17.94 -5.16 23.59
CA ASP A 138 -16.82 -5.69 24.37
C ASP A 138 -16.30 -7.04 23.84
N ASN A 139 -17.03 -7.66 22.92
CA ASN A 139 -16.66 -8.92 22.26
C ASN A 139 -16.93 -8.86 20.75
N PRO A 140 -15.93 -9.15 19.88
CA PRO A 140 -16.11 -9.11 18.43
C PRO A 140 -17.17 -10.09 17.92
N ASN A 141 -17.48 -11.15 18.67
CA ASN A 141 -18.44 -12.17 18.24
C ASN A 141 -19.90 -11.69 18.23
N PHE A 142 -20.23 -10.64 18.99
CA PHE A 142 -21.58 -10.08 19.08
C PHE A 142 -21.85 -8.97 18.06
N VAL A 143 -20.83 -8.54 17.31
CA VAL A 143 -20.97 -7.46 16.33
C VAL A 143 -21.92 -7.87 15.22
N GLU A 144 -22.96 -7.05 14.99
CA GLU A 144 -23.91 -7.27 13.90
C GLU A 144 -23.29 -7.12 12.49
N MET A 145 -24.03 -7.52 11.46
CA MET A 145 -23.58 -7.41 10.07
C MET A 145 -23.53 -5.95 9.57
N LEU A 146 -22.62 -5.70 8.62
CA LEU A 146 -22.32 -4.38 8.04
C LEU A 146 -23.52 -3.51 7.73
N LYS A 147 -24.62 -4.10 7.22
CA LYS A 147 -25.85 -3.38 6.81
C LYS A 147 -26.41 -2.44 7.89
N GLN A 148 -26.08 -2.69 9.15
CA GLN A 148 -26.57 -1.93 10.31
C GLN A 148 -25.77 -0.65 10.57
N TYR A 149 -24.55 -0.56 10.04
CA TYR A 149 -23.60 0.51 10.32
C TYR A 149 -23.24 1.32 9.08
N VAL A 150 -24.03 1.17 8.00
CA VAL A 150 -23.81 1.91 6.76
C VAL A 150 -24.27 3.35 6.97
N ILE A 151 -23.33 4.27 6.83
CA ILE A 151 -23.54 5.70 6.78
C ILE A 151 -23.31 6.14 5.33
N GLU A 152 -24.33 6.77 4.75
CA GLU A 152 -24.24 7.36 3.42
C GLU A 152 -23.45 8.67 3.45
N ARG A 153 -22.86 9.03 2.31
CA ARG A 153 -22.00 10.20 2.20
C ARG A 153 -22.68 11.49 2.69
N GLU A 154 -23.93 11.71 2.29
CA GLU A 154 -24.71 12.89 2.69
C GLU A 154 -24.86 13.03 4.21
N TRP A 155 -25.02 11.91 4.92
CA TRP A 155 -25.23 11.90 6.37
C TRP A 155 -23.99 12.29 7.15
N ILE A 156 -22.79 12.23 6.55
CA ILE A 156 -21.57 12.70 7.21
C ILE A 156 -21.70 14.18 7.58
N GLN A 157 -22.12 15.01 6.63
CA GLN A 157 -22.25 16.45 6.83
C GLN A 157 -23.54 16.82 7.55
N SER A 158 -24.66 16.18 7.23
CA SER A 158 -25.96 16.57 7.76
C SER A 158 -26.28 16.01 9.15
N VAL A 159 -25.67 14.88 9.53
CA VAL A 159 -25.96 14.19 10.81
C VAL A 159 -24.70 13.96 11.64
N VAL A 160 -23.70 13.27 11.09
CA VAL A 160 -22.55 12.79 11.86
C VAL A 160 -21.71 13.94 12.43
N ILE A 161 -21.24 14.86 11.58
CA ILE A 161 -20.40 15.98 12.02
C ILE A 161 -21.14 16.86 13.05
N PRO A 162 -22.40 17.27 12.82
CA PRO A 162 -23.18 18.00 13.82
C PRO A 162 -23.35 17.27 15.16
N SER A 163 -23.48 15.94 15.13
CA SER A 163 -23.70 15.11 16.32
C SER A 163 -22.43 14.48 16.90
N ILE A 164 -21.23 14.80 16.37
CA ILE A 164 -20.01 14.07 16.74
C ILE A 164 -19.63 14.26 18.20
N THR A 165 -20.02 15.36 18.83
CA THR A 165 -19.86 15.60 20.28
C THR A 165 -20.48 14.49 21.12
N SER A 166 -21.58 13.89 20.66
CA SER A 166 -22.27 12.82 21.37
C SER A 166 -21.42 11.56 21.53
N ILE A 167 -20.46 11.30 20.62
CA ILE A 167 -19.58 10.12 20.76
C ILE A 167 -18.56 10.31 21.89
N TYR A 168 -18.13 11.55 22.15
CA TYR A 168 -17.20 11.87 23.23
C TYR A 168 -17.89 11.82 24.60
N ALA A 169 -19.21 11.96 24.65
CA ALA A 169 -19.99 11.73 25.87
C ALA A 169 -19.98 10.25 26.32
N LEU A 170 -19.59 9.33 25.43
CA LEU A 170 -19.41 7.90 25.75
C LEU A 170 -18.02 7.59 26.31
N ARG A 171 -17.19 8.62 26.57
CA ARG A 171 -15.89 8.43 27.20
C ARG A 171 -16.07 7.85 28.61
N PRO A 172 -15.47 6.68 28.91
CA PRO A 172 -15.56 6.11 30.24
C PRO A 172 -14.86 7.00 31.25
N ALA A 173 -15.33 6.98 32.51
CA ALA A 173 -14.71 7.71 33.61
C ALA A 173 -13.24 7.29 33.81
N GLU A 174 -12.97 5.98 33.68
CA GLU A 174 -11.63 5.41 33.69
C GLU A 174 -11.29 4.88 32.29
N LEU A 175 -10.64 5.72 31.48
CA LEU A 175 -10.15 5.32 30.17
C LEU A 175 -8.81 4.59 30.32
N ASN A 176 -8.70 3.41 29.71
CA ASN A 176 -7.44 2.67 29.69
C ASN A 176 -6.36 3.50 28.96
N PRO A 177 -5.15 3.65 29.53
CA PRO A 177 -4.05 4.38 28.89
C PRO A 177 -3.50 3.66 27.66
N VAL A 178 -3.83 2.38 27.50
CA VAL A 178 -3.47 1.53 26.38
C VAL A 178 -4.74 1.20 25.57
N CYS A 179 -4.70 1.46 24.27
CA CYS A 179 -5.76 1.10 23.33
C CYS A 179 -5.42 -0.24 22.66
N ASP A 180 -6.42 -1.09 22.42
CA ASP A 180 -6.30 -2.23 21.51
C ASP A 180 -6.89 -1.84 20.14
N PRO A 181 -6.09 -1.29 19.21
CA PRO A 181 -6.56 -0.95 17.88
C PRO A 181 -7.00 -2.17 17.06
N PHE A 182 -6.46 -3.34 17.40
CA PHE A 182 -6.71 -4.60 16.71
C PHE A 182 -8.05 -5.20 17.12
N PHE A 183 -8.55 -4.90 18.32
CA PHE A 183 -9.93 -5.19 18.70
C PHE A 183 -10.93 -4.51 17.77
N GLY A 184 -10.76 -3.21 17.53
CA GLY A 184 -11.59 -2.46 16.58
C GLY A 184 -11.55 -3.04 15.17
N LEU A 185 -10.36 -3.45 14.72
CA LEU A 185 -10.19 -4.13 13.44
C LEU A 185 -10.91 -5.49 13.40
N ARG A 186 -10.80 -6.32 14.45
CA ARG A 186 -11.51 -7.60 14.56
C ARG A 186 -13.03 -7.43 14.52
N CYS A 187 -13.56 -6.47 15.29
CA CYS A 187 -14.98 -6.12 15.26
C CYS A 187 -15.44 -5.69 13.86
N SER A 188 -14.65 -4.83 13.21
CA SER A 188 -14.99 -4.30 11.87
C SER A 188 -14.90 -5.39 10.79
N LEU A 189 -13.93 -6.31 10.88
CA LEU A 189 -13.83 -7.48 10.00
C LEU A 189 -15.03 -8.42 10.16
N LYS A 190 -15.49 -8.64 11.40
CA LYS A 190 -16.70 -9.40 11.67
C LYS A 190 -17.91 -8.74 11.00
N ALA A 191 -18.10 -7.43 11.22
CA ALA A 191 -19.19 -6.67 10.60
C ALA A 191 -19.13 -6.78 9.07
N ALA A 192 -17.95 -6.61 8.47
CA ALA A 192 -17.74 -6.68 7.03
C ALA A 192 -18.11 -8.04 6.40
N SER A 193 -18.14 -9.13 7.18
CA SER A 193 -18.59 -10.45 6.73
C SER A 193 -17.92 -10.92 5.43
N LYS A 194 -16.59 -10.80 5.35
CA LYS A 194 -15.74 -11.15 4.19
C LYS A 194 -16.00 -10.33 2.91
N ARG A 195 -16.68 -9.18 3.02
CA ARG A 195 -16.76 -8.21 1.92
C ARG A 195 -15.44 -7.41 1.84
N PRO A 196 -14.95 -7.11 0.62
CA PRO A 196 -13.81 -6.21 0.44
C PRO A 196 -14.15 -4.82 0.97
N VAL A 197 -13.35 -4.33 1.91
CA VAL A 197 -13.51 -3.00 2.52
C VAL A 197 -12.14 -2.37 2.77
N ALA A 198 -12.11 -1.06 3.02
CA ALA A 198 -10.92 -0.36 3.46
C ALA A 198 -11.06 0.07 4.92
N PHE A 199 -10.03 -0.18 5.73
CA PHE A 199 -9.98 0.20 7.14
C PHE A 199 -9.00 1.36 7.32
N PHE A 200 -9.47 2.45 7.91
CA PHE A 200 -8.67 3.61 8.30
C PHE A 200 -8.64 3.68 9.81
N LEU A 201 -7.47 3.46 10.38
CA LEU A 201 -7.27 3.34 11.82
C LEU A 201 -6.45 4.54 12.30
N PHE A 202 -6.97 5.33 13.25
CA PHE A 202 -6.30 6.51 13.79
C PHE A 202 -6.24 6.47 15.32
N PHE A 203 -5.04 6.31 15.88
CA PHE A 203 -4.84 6.16 17.32
C PHE A 203 -3.93 7.21 17.93
N TYR A 204 -4.15 7.51 19.21
CA TYR A 204 -3.41 8.53 19.96
C TYR A 204 -2.82 7.97 21.25
N ARG A 205 -3.49 6.99 21.88
CA ARG A 205 -2.96 6.25 23.02
C ARG A 205 -1.88 5.25 22.63
N LYS A 206 -1.08 4.84 23.61
CA LYS A 206 -0.17 3.69 23.47
C LYS A 206 -1.01 2.47 23.07
N ILE A 207 -0.47 1.62 22.19
CA ILE A 207 -1.18 0.42 21.76
C ILE A 207 -0.81 -0.79 22.60
N CYS A 208 -1.69 -1.77 22.67
CA CYS A 208 -1.43 -3.04 23.33
C CYS A 208 -0.27 -3.80 22.65
N ASP A 209 0.34 -4.73 23.40
CA ASP A 209 1.23 -5.71 22.79
C ASP A 209 0.42 -6.66 21.90
N LEU A 210 1.05 -7.15 20.84
CA LEU A 210 0.43 -8.05 19.87
C LEU A 210 1.40 -9.20 19.62
N GLN A 211 0.95 -10.43 19.87
CA GLN A 211 1.75 -11.62 19.58
C GLN A 211 1.88 -11.81 18.07
N VAL A 212 2.98 -12.43 17.65
CA VAL A 212 3.26 -12.69 16.22
C VAL A 212 2.13 -13.48 15.56
N SER A 213 1.64 -14.53 16.24
CA SER A 213 0.53 -15.36 15.77
C SER A 213 -0.78 -14.58 15.61
N ASP A 214 -1.04 -13.64 16.52
CA ASP A 214 -2.26 -12.82 16.47
C ASP A 214 -2.18 -11.80 15.34
N ALA A 215 -1.00 -11.21 15.13
CA ALA A 215 -0.75 -10.29 14.02
C ALA A 215 -0.90 -10.99 12.67
N GLU A 216 -0.36 -12.22 12.56
CA GLU A 216 -0.50 -13.06 11.38
C GLU A 216 -1.95 -13.44 11.12
N ALA A 217 -2.65 -14.02 12.10
CA ALA A 217 -4.05 -14.41 11.94
C ALA A 217 -4.95 -13.24 11.55
N LEU A 218 -4.72 -12.06 12.15
CA LEU A 218 -5.46 -10.84 11.81
C LEU A 218 -5.13 -10.33 10.41
N GLY A 219 -3.85 -10.32 10.03
CA GLY A 219 -3.41 -9.91 8.70
C GLY A 219 -3.93 -10.83 7.60
N GLU A 220 -3.92 -12.15 7.83
CA GLU A 220 -4.52 -13.15 6.94
C GLU A 220 -6.02 -12.92 6.80
N ALA A 221 -6.75 -12.69 7.89
CA ALA A 221 -8.18 -12.41 7.84
C ALA A 221 -8.51 -11.15 6.99
N VAL A 222 -7.72 -10.08 7.10
CA VAL A 222 -7.84 -8.90 6.22
C VAL A 222 -7.60 -9.27 4.76
N SER A 223 -6.54 -10.04 4.49
CA SER A 223 -6.18 -10.47 3.14
C SER A 223 -7.24 -11.38 2.50
N GLU A 224 -7.80 -12.33 3.24
CA GLU A 224 -8.86 -13.24 2.79
C GLU A 224 -10.14 -12.48 2.43
N ALA A 225 -10.49 -11.46 3.22
CA ALA A 225 -11.59 -10.54 2.92
C ALA A 225 -11.33 -9.67 1.69
N LYS A 226 -10.09 -9.67 1.16
CA LYS A 226 -9.61 -8.78 0.09
C LYS A 226 -9.68 -7.31 0.50
N SER A 227 -9.48 -7.06 1.78
CA SER A 227 -9.54 -5.72 2.37
C SER A 227 -8.16 -5.09 2.47
N ILE A 228 -8.12 -3.80 2.74
CA ILE A 228 -6.89 -3.05 3.01
C ILE A 228 -6.98 -2.34 4.36
N VAL A 229 -5.87 -2.28 5.10
CA VAL A 229 -5.81 -1.60 6.40
C VAL A 229 -4.69 -0.57 6.45
N HIS A 230 -5.05 0.69 6.62
CA HIS A 230 -4.14 1.79 6.86
C HIS A 230 -4.16 2.16 8.34
N ILE A 231 -2.98 2.28 8.97
CA ILE A 231 -2.88 2.55 10.41
C ILE A 231 -2.02 3.78 10.67
N GLY A 232 -2.63 4.79 11.29
CA GLY A 232 -1.99 5.94 11.88
C GLY A 232 -1.95 5.82 13.40
N GLY A 233 -0.80 6.02 14.04
CA GLY A 233 -0.71 6.04 15.49
C GLY A 233 0.62 6.55 16.06
N PRO A 234 0.87 6.41 17.38
CA PRO A 234 2.19 6.68 17.96
C PRO A 234 3.30 5.78 17.37
N PRO A 235 4.61 6.11 17.51
CA PRO A 235 5.74 5.38 16.93
C PRO A 235 5.88 3.90 17.36
N GLU A 236 5.06 3.03 16.76
CA GLU A 236 4.96 1.58 17.02
C GLU A 236 4.88 0.81 15.68
N PHE A 237 5.60 1.31 14.68
CA PHE A 237 5.54 0.88 13.28
C PHE A 237 5.80 -0.62 13.08
N ARG A 238 6.62 -1.26 13.92
CA ARG A 238 6.81 -2.73 13.91
C ARG A 238 5.49 -3.48 14.09
N ARG A 239 4.68 -3.06 15.05
CA ARG A 239 3.39 -3.71 15.35
C ARG A 239 2.35 -3.43 14.28
N TYR A 240 2.25 -2.17 13.82
CA TYR A 240 1.33 -1.84 12.74
C TYR A 240 1.66 -2.59 11.45
N SER A 241 2.93 -2.58 11.04
CA SER A 241 3.38 -3.23 9.81
C SER A 241 3.24 -4.75 9.84
N ALA A 242 3.31 -5.38 11.02
CA ALA A 242 3.08 -6.82 11.16
C ALA A 242 1.68 -7.25 10.68
N VAL A 243 0.68 -6.37 10.82
CA VAL A 243 -0.69 -6.59 10.33
C VAL A 243 -0.86 -6.03 8.91
N THR A 244 -0.46 -4.78 8.67
CA THR A 244 -0.73 -4.11 7.38
C THR A 244 0.02 -4.74 6.21
N ARG A 245 1.15 -5.46 6.45
CA ARG A 245 1.94 -6.15 5.41
C ARG A 245 1.15 -7.13 4.54
N TYR A 246 0.07 -7.72 5.07
CA TYR A 246 -0.74 -8.70 4.34
C TYR A 246 -1.66 -8.06 3.30
N SER A 247 -1.94 -6.76 3.45
CA SER A 247 -2.88 -6.00 2.62
C SER A 247 -2.26 -4.79 1.92
N PHE A 248 -0.95 -4.55 2.09
CA PHE A 248 -0.21 -3.45 1.44
C PHE A 248 -0.72 -2.07 1.85
N GLY A 249 -1.34 -1.99 3.02
CA GLY A 249 -1.76 -0.72 3.60
C GLY A 249 -0.58 0.08 4.15
N SER A 250 -0.78 1.38 4.30
CA SER A 250 0.23 2.28 4.83
C SER A 250 0.22 2.28 6.36
N VAL A 251 1.40 2.52 6.93
CA VAL A 251 1.56 2.90 8.34
C VAL A 251 2.09 4.32 8.37
N PHE A 252 1.69 5.11 9.35
CA PHE A 252 2.17 6.49 9.51
C PHE A 252 1.98 6.94 10.96
N GLY A 253 2.68 8.00 11.39
CA GLY A 253 2.42 8.58 12.71
C GLY A 253 1.13 9.40 12.70
N THR A 254 0.55 9.74 13.85
CA THR A 254 -0.62 10.65 13.95
C THR A 254 -0.30 12.02 14.55
N ALA A 255 0.91 12.20 15.08
CA ALA A 255 1.39 13.49 15.60
C ALA A 255 1.47 14.52 14.47
N ASP A 256 0.77 15.64 14.63
CA ASP A 256 0.76 16.79 13.70
C ASP A 256 0.42 16.48 12.22
N LEU A 257 -0.27 15.37 11.93
CA LEU A 257 -0.69 15.07 10.56
C LEU A 257 -1.84 15.95 10.05
N PRO A 258 -1.71 16.51 8.83
CA PRO A 258 -2.78 17.27 8.21
C PRO A 258 -3.93 16.35 7.79
N ALA A 259 -5.14 16.91 7.69
CA ALA A 259 -6.34 16.16 7.29
C ALA A 259 -6.26 15.59 5.87
N SER A 260 -5.45 16.19 5.00
CA SER A 260 -5.16 15.72 3.64
C SER A 260 -4.65 14.27 3.57
N ILE A 261 -4.18 13.71 4.69
CA ILE A 261 -3.91 12.27 4.83
C ILE A 261 -5.09 11.40 4.42
N VAL A 262 -6.31 11.79 4.76
CA VAL A 262 -7.52 11.01 4.49
C VAL A 262 -7.72 10.84 2.99
N ARG A 263 -7.54 11.92 2.22
CA ARG A 263 -7.59 11.87 0.75
C ARG A 263 -6.59 10.86 0.18
N LYS A 264 -5.36 10.85 0.72
CA LYS A 264 -4.31 9.92 0.28
C LYS A 264 -4.68 8.48 0.57
N ILE A 265 -5.08 8.15 1.79
CA ILE A 265 -5.42 6.77 2.15
C ILE A 265 -6.69 6.29 1.43
N VAL A 266 -7.66 7.17 1.17
CA VAL A 266 -8.81 6.87 0.31
C VAL A 266 -8.34 6.56 -1.11
N PHE A 267 -7.44 7.37 -1.67
CA PHE A 267 -6.86 7.11 -2.99
C PHE A 267 -6.08 5.78 -3.02
N MET A 268 -5.25 5.52 -2.01
CA MET A 268 -4.48 4.27 -1.87
C MET A 268 -5.36 3.04 -1.61
N SER A 269 -6.55 3.22 -1.02
CA SER A 269 -7.55 2.19 -0.74
C SER A 269 -8.49 1.88 -1.90
N ARG A 270 -8.34 2.59 -3.02
CA ARG A 270 -9.03 2.30 -4.27
C ARG A 270 -8.21 1.46 -5.28
N PRO A 271 -7.26 0.58 -4.91
CA PRO A 271 -6.35 -0.03 -5.87
C PRO A 271 -7.01 -1.18 -6.64
N SER A 272 -6.39 -1.54 -7.77
CA SER A 272 -6.83 -2.59 -8.69
C SER A 272 -7.25 -3.90 -7.99
N ASP A 273 -8.49 -4.33 -8.20
CA ASP A 273 -9.11 -5.57 -7.70
C ASP A 273 -8.21 -6.82 -7.81
N ARG A 274 -7.32 -6.88 -8.82
CA ARG A 274 -6.49 -8.03 -9.15
C ARG A 274 -5.41 -7.69 -10.19
N THR A 275 -4.17 -8.02 -9.88
CA THR A 275 -3.08 -8.06 -10.88
C THR A 275 -2.69 -9.50 -11.15
N ARG A 276 -2.57 -9.84 -12.44
CA ARG A 276 -2.20 -11.18 -12.88
C ARG A 276 -1.11 -11.11 -13.93
N PHE A 277 -0.12 -11.97 -13.76
CA PHE A 277 0.92 -12.18 -14.75
C PHE A 277 0.79 -13.57 -15.34
N TYR A 278 0.93 -13.61 -16.66
CA TYR A 278 0.91 -14.81 -17.46
C TYR A 278 2.26 -14.86 -18.17
N ALA A 279 3.02 -15.92 -17.94
CA ALA A 279 4.32 -16.14 -18.56
C ALA A 279 4.41 -17.58 -19.08
N PRO A 280 5.26 -17.88 -20.07
CA PRO A 280 5.49 -19.25 -20.52
C PRO A 280 6.05 -20.12 -19.39
N ARG A 281 5.90 -21.44 -19.53
CA ARG A 281 6.31 -22.42 -18.51
C ARG A 281 7.78 -22.33 -18.09
N CYS A 282 8.65 -21.86 -18.99
CA CYS A 282 10.08 -21.65 -18.73
C CYS A 282 10.36 -20.49 -17.76
N VAL A 283 9.35 -19.73 -17.35
CA VAL A 283 9.48 -18.66 -16.36
C VAL A 283 8.99 -19.14 -15.01
N THR A 284 9.82 -18.93 -13.98
CA THR A 284 9.49 -19.16 -12.58
C THR A 284 9.46 -17.81 -11.85
N PHE A 285 8.33 -17.51 -11.20
CA PHE A 285 8.18 -16.30 -10.40
C PHE A 285 8.61 -16.55 -8.95
N THR A 286 9.42 -15.65 -8.41
CA THR A 286 9.73 -15.57 -6.99
C THR A 286 9.09 -14.32 -6.43
N LYS A 287 8.15 -14.51 -5.52
CA LYS A 287 7.45 -13.41 -4.84
C LYS A 287 8.40 -12.75 -3.83
N THR A 288 8.83 -11.53 -4.13
CA THR A 288 9.77 -10.77 -3.28
C THR A 288 9.16 -9.74 -2.36
N THR A 289 7.85 -9.52 -2.46
CA THR A 289 7.10 -8.65 -1.54
C THR A 289 6.07 -9.48 -0.76
N GLY A 290 5.60 -9.03 0.40
CA GLY A 290 4.60 -9.73 1.24
C GLY A 290 3.20 -9.95 0.62
N CYS A 291 3.00 -9.75 -0.69
CA CYS A 291 1.69 -9.71 -1.36
C CYS A 291 0.92 -11.02 -1.32
N SER A 292 -0.20 -11.07 -0.63
CA SER A 292 -1.10 -12.23 -0.71
C SER A 292 -1.39 -12.58 -2.18
N GLY A 293 -1.16 -13.84 -2.54
CA GLY A 293 -1.10 -14.23 -3.93
C GLY A 293 -0.75 -15.70 -4.12
N SER A 294 -0.86 -16.17 -5.34
CA SER A 294 -0.54 -17.54 -5.70
C SER A 294 0.26 -17.59 -6.99
N VAL A 295 1.28 -18.43 -7.02
CA VAL A 295 1.90 -18.89 -8.26
C VAL A 295 1.23 -20.22 -8.61
N ASN A 296 0.64 -20.31 -9.79
CA ASN A 296 0.07 -21.55 -10.31
C ASN A 296 0.74 -21.87 -11.63
N THR A 297 1.38 -23.03 -11.67
CA THR A 297 2.13 -23.50 -12.82
C THR A 297 1.38 -24.64 -13.48
N LYS A 298 1.12 -24.49 -14.78
CA LYS A 298 0.47 -25.49 -15.64
C LYS A 298 1.36 -25.81 -16.82
N GLU A 299 1.03 -26.88 -17.54
CA GLU A 299 1.79 -27.40 -18.69
C GLU A 299 2.37 -26.32 -19.62
N PHE A 300 1.57 -25.31 -20.01
CA PHE A 300 2.01 -24.28 -20.96
C PHE A 300 2.34 -22.92 -20.33
N ILE A 301 2.01 -22.69 -19.06
CA ILE A 301 1.95 -21.34 -18.50
C ILE A 301 2.25 -21.32 -17.00
N THR A 302 3.01 -20.33 -16.59
CA THR A 302 3.15 -19.93 -15.20
C THR A 302 2.29 -18.70 -14.97
N LYS A 303 1.39 -18.76 -13.98
CA LYS A 303 0.47 -17.68 -13.64
C LYS A 303 0.72 -17.18 -12.22
N LEU A 304 1.14 -15.93 -12.09
CA LEU A 304 1.17 -15.24 -10.81
C LEU A 304 -0.13 -14.44 -10.63
N LYS A 305 -0.83 -14.66 -9.53
CA LYS A 305 -1.99 -13.86 -9.12
C LYS A 305 -1.62 -13.09 -7.86
N LEU A 306 -1.71 -11.77 -7.92
CA LEU A 306 -1.48 -10.90 -6.77
C LEU A 306 -2.80 -10.23 -6.40
N ASN A 307 -3.15 -10.29 -5.12
CA ASN A 307 -4.30 -9.60 -4.56
C ASN A 307 -3.84 -8.31 -3.89
N SER A 308 -4.65 -7.25 -3.99
CA SER A 308 -4.50 -6.00 -3.25
C SER A 308 -3.08 -5.43 -3.28
N MET A 309 -2.59 -5.04 -4.47
CA MET A 309 -1.29 -4.40 -4.59
C MET A 309 -1.39 -2.87 -4.63
N VAL A 310 -0.81 -2.23 -3.62
CA VAL A 310 -0.45 -0.80 -3.62
C VAL A 310 1.05 -0.64 -3.90
N GLY A 311 1.62 -1.53 -4.71
CA GLY A 311 3.06 -1.59 -4.99
C GLY A 311 3.61 -2.98 -4.76
N GLY A 312 4.44 -3.45 -5.70
CA GLY A 312 5.03 -4.78 -5.63
C GLY A 312 6.29 -4.87 -6.48
N SER A 313 7.23 -5.69 -6.02
CA SER A 313 8.29 -6.22 -6.86
C SER A 313 8.10 -7.71 -7.06
N ILE A 314 8.40 -8.15 -8.27
CA ILE A 314 8.41 -9.54 -8.66
C ILE A 314 9.81 -9.83 -9.17
N ARG A 315 10.47 -10.84 -8.60
CA ARG A 315 11.64 -11.44 -9.23
C ARG A 315 11.18 -12.64 -10.06
N PHE A 316 11.87 -12.90 -11.14
CA PHE A 316 11.62 -14.11 -11.91
C PHE A 316 12.92 -14.66 -12.49
N GLN A 317 12.91 -15.95 -12.76
CA GLN A 317 13.96 -16.64 -13.49
C GLN A 317 13.36 -17.15 -14.79
N CYS A 318 14.09 -17.03 -15.89
CA CYS A 318 13.68 -17.56 -17.18
C CYS A 318 14.71 -18.59 -17.63
N GLU A 319 14.29 -19.85 -17.70
CA GLU A 319 15.07 -20.87 -18.39
C GLU A 319 15.06 -20.57 -19.89
N GLU A 320 16.22 -20.71 -20.53
CA GLU A 320 16.39 -20.34 -21.92
C GLU A 320 15.50 -21.21 -22.83
N ASN A 321 14.52 -20.59 -23.48
CA ASN A 321 13.69 -21.28 -24.47
C ASN A 321 14.37 -21.19 -25.84
N LYS A 322 14.96 -22.30 -26.30
CA LYS A 322 15.71 -22.37 -27.57
C LYS A 322 14.82 -22.19 -28.82
N ASN A 323 13.51 -22.37 -28.70
CA ASN A 323 12.61 -22.50 -29.86
C ASN A 323 11.96 -21.18 -30.33
N HIS A 324 12.03 -20.10 -29.55
CA HIS A 324 11.40 -18.82 -29.90
C HIS A 324 12.39 -17.66 -29.82
N ILE A 325 12.17 -16.64 -30.64
CA ILE A 325 13.01 -15.43 -30.64
C ILE A 325 12.67 -14.55 -29.43
N HIS A 326 11.41 -14.59 -28.99
CA HIS A 326 10.88 -13.75 -27.92
C HIS A 326 10.36 -14.56 -26.73
N THR A 327 10.60 -14.05 -25.53
CA THR A 327 9.87 -14.46 -24.32
C THR A 327 8.88 -13.37 -23.96
N ARG A 328 7.57 -13.66 -24.02
CA ARG A 328 6.51 -12.68 -23.77
C ARG A 328 5.78 -12.92 -22.45
N PHE A 329 5.39 -11.83 -21.82
CA PHE A 329 4.59 -11.80 -20.61
C PHE A 329 3.32 -11.03 -20.90
N LEU A 330 2.20 -11.48 -20.35
CA LEU A 330 0.97 -10.70 -20.34
C LEU A 330 0.65 -10.27 -18.91
N GLU A 331 0.58 -8.97 -18.72
CA GLU A 331 0.04 -8.32 -17.53
C GLU A 331 -1.46 -8.10 -17.71
N SER A 332 -2.24 -8.41 -16.67
CA SER A 332 -3.67 -8.15 -16.60
C SER A 332 -4.02 -7.49 -15.29
N VAL A 333 -4.49 -6.26 -15.34
CA VAL A 333 -4.80 -5.43 -14.19
C VAL A 333 -6.27 -5.07 -14.24
N ARG A 334 -7.03 -5.43 -13.21
CA ARG A 334 -8.43 -5.04 -13.08
C ARG A 334 -8.55 -3.84 -12.17
N THR A 335 -9.09 -2.73 -12.65
CA THR A 335 -9.41 -1.52 -11.86
C THR A 335 -10.91 -1.23 -11.90
N ARG A 336 -11.34 -0.17 -11.22
CA ARG A 336 -12.70 0.38 -11.32
C ARG A 336 -13.09 0.81 -12.74
N ASN A 337 -12.11 1.18 -13.57
CA ASN A 337 -12.37 1.66 -14.92
C ASN A 337 -12.48 0.48 -15.91
N GLY A 338 -11.93 -0.69 -15.60
CA GLY A 338 -12.03 -1.87 -16.46
C GLY A 338 -10.87 -2.84 -16.26
N THR A 339 -10.70 -3.76 -17.20
CA THR A 339 -9.52 -4.64 -17.22
C THR A 339 -8.53 -4.16 -18.26
N PHE A 340 -7.31 -3.85 -17.83
CA PHE A 340 -6.19 -3.46 -18.68
C PHE A 340 -5.32 -4.68 -18.96
N LEU A 341 -4.96 -4.86 -20.23
CA LEU A 341 -3.97 -5.85 -20.66
C LEU A 341 -2.76 -5.14 -21.25
N THR A 342 -1.57 -5.66 -20.97
CA THR A 342 -0.30 -5.17 -21.52
C THR A 342 0.61 -6.35 -21.80
N VAL A 343 1.19 -6.42 -23.01
CA VAL A 343 2.19 -7.44 -23.37
C VAL A 343 3.59 -6.86 -23.23
N HIS A 344 4.43 -7.55 -22.47
CA HIS A 344 5.83 -7.23 -22.28
C HIS A 344 6.69 -8.24 -23.04
N THR A 345 7.69 -7.77 -23.80
CA THR A 345 8.57 -8.63 -24.60
C THR A 345 10.00 -8.55 -24.07
N LEU A 346 10.58 -9.72 -23.73
CA LEU A 346 12.01 -9.86 -23.50
C LEU A 346 12.68 -10.31 -24.80
N HIS A 347 13.73 -9.59 -25.20
CA HIS A 347 14.52 -9.84 -26.39
C HIS A 347 15.81 -10.57 -26.03
N LYS A 348 16.25 -11.50 -26.88
CA LYS A 348 17.51 -12.23 -26.69
C LYS A 348 18.77 -11.34 -26.83
N ASN A 349 18.68 -10.18 -27.49
CA ASN A 349 19.85 -9.35 -27.89
C ASN A 349 19.75 -7.84 -27.56
N ALA A 350 18.99 -7.41 -26.55
CA ALA A 350 18.89 -5.99 -26.18
C ALA A 350 19.96 -5.56 -25.15
N ALA A 351 20.46 -4.32 -25.27
CA ALA A 351 21.73 -3.89 -24.67
C ALA A 351 21.66 -3.22 -23.27
N ASN A 352 20.50 -2.74 -22.80
CA ASN A 352 20.48 -1.84 -21.64
C ASN A 352 19.73 -2.43 -20.43
N VAL A 353 20.47 -2.69 -19.35
CA VAL A 353 19.92 -2.95 -18.01
C VAL A 353 19.57 -1.61 -17.36
N ASN A 354 18.37 -1.50 -16.80
CA ASN A 354 17.96 -0.32 -16.04
C ASN A 354 18.49 -0.44 -14.60
N GLU A 355 19.65 0.16 -14.36
CA GLU A 355 20.36 0.14 -13.07
C GLU A 355 19.48 0.65 -11.92
N ASN A 356 18.72 1.71 -12.13
CA ASN A 356 17.82 2.27 -11.10
C ASN A 356 16.74 1.28 -10.65
N ILE A 357 16.17 0.51 -11.59
CA ILE A 357 15.18 -0.51 -11.26
C ILE A 357 15.86 -1.71 -10.59
N THR A 358 17.08 -2.06 -11.03
CA THR A 358 17.89 -3.10 -10.39
C THR A 358 18.18 -2.78 -8.92
N ILE A 359 18.62 -1.55 -8.62
CA ILE A 359 18.79 -1.04 -7.26
C ILE A 359 17.47 -1.11 -6.48
N SER A 360 16.36 -0.66 -7.09
CA SER A 360 15.03 -0.72 -6.44
C SER A 360 14.62 -2.17 -6.10
N LEU A 361 14.92 -3.15 -6.96
CA LEU A 361 14.64 -4.57 -6.71
C LEU A 361 15.55 -5.16 -5.62
N LEU A 362 16.80 -4.73 -5.53
CA LEU A 362 17.73 -5.11 -4.46
C LEU A 362 17.22 -4.59 -3.11
N LEU A 363 16.97 -3.28 -3.02
CA LEU A 363 16.49 -2.62 -1.80
C LEU A 363 15.14 -3.17 -1.33
N LYS A 364 14.19 -3.42 -2.24
CA LYS A 364 12.91 -4.06 -1.88
C LYS A 364 13.08 -5.48 -1.35
N GLY A 365 14.01 -6.25 -1.91
CA GLY A 365 14.31 -7.59 -1.39
C GLY A 365 14.94 -7.53 0.00
N PHE A 366 15.94 -6.67 0.18
CA PHE A 366 16.54 -6.40 1.49
C PHE A 366 15.50 -6.00 2.53
N ALA A 367 14.63 -5.03 2.19
CA ALA A 367 13.55 -4.60 3.06
C ALA A 367 12.58 -5.75 3.39
N SER A 368 12.19 -6.57 2.40
CA SER A 368 11.33 -7.73 2.65
C SER A 368 11.99 -8.72 3.61
N ASP A 369 13.26 -9.05 3.42
CA ASP A 369 13.96 -10.06 4.22
C ASP A 369 14.16 -9.59 5.66
N VAL A 370 14.59 -8.34 5.85
CA VAL A 370 14.78 -7.75 7.18
C VAL A 370 13.44 -7.60 7.91
N LEU A 371 12.40 -7.11 7.22
CA LEU A 371 11.09 -6.94 7.84
C LEU A 371 10.45 -8.28 8.21
N ARG A 372 10.60 -9.33 7.39
CA ARG A 372 10.13 -10.69 7.73
C ARG A 372 10.70 -11.17 9.05
N ALA A 373 12.03 -11.15 9.18
CA ALA A 373 12.68 -11.49 10.44
C ALA A 373 12.18 -10.62 11.60
N ALA A 374 12.03 -9.30 11.38
CA ALA A 374 11.51 -8.38 12.38
C ALA A 374 10.09 -8.76 12.85
N TRP A 375 9.22 -9.14 11.92
CA TRP A 375 7.85 -9.54 12.21
C TRP A 375 7.78 -10.92 12.88
N ASP A 376 8.70 -11.82 12.55
CA ASP A 376 8.80 -13.17 13.10
C ASP A 376 9.45 -13.19 14.49
N GLY A 377 9.81 -12.02 15.02
CA GLY A 377 10.35 -11.87 16.38
C GLY A 377 11.87 -11.95 16.46
N GLU A 378 12.59 -12.08 15.34
CA GLU A 378 14.04 -12.17 15.32
C GLU A 378 14.74 -10.86 15.73
N ASP A 379 16.04 -10.96 16.06
CA ASP A 379 16.87 -9.80 16.38
C ASP A 379 17.12 -8.95 15.12
N PHE A 380 16.45 -7.80 15.07
CA PHE A 380 16.50 -6.88 13.94
C PHE A 380 17.92 -6.41 13.57
N LYS A 381 18.76 -6.10 14.57
CA LYS A 381 20.13 -5.60 14.33
C LYS A 381 21.01 -6.70 13.77
N ARG A 382 20.86 -7.93 14.26
CA ARG A 382 21.55 -9.11 13.75
C ARG A 382 21.13 -9.38 12.31
N THR A 383 19.82 -9.41 12.02
CA THR A 383 19.33 -9.66 10.65
C THR A 383 19.83 -8.61 9.67
N ILE A 384 19.85 -7.32 10.03
CA ILE A 384 20.42 -6.28 9.17
C ILE A 384 21.87 -6.63 8.81
N LYS A 385 22.71 -6.92 9.81
CA LYS A 385 24.13 -7.25 9.57
C LYS A 385 24.31 -8.44 8.64
N GLU A 386 23.48 -9.48 8.79
CA GLU A 386 23.53 -10.68 7.96
C GLU A 386 23.05 -10.46 6.52
N LYS A 387 22.07 -9.56 6.32
CA LYS A 387 21.45 -9.30 5.00
C LYS A 387 22.09 -8.13 4.25
N LEU A 388 22.94 -7.34 4.91
CA LEU A 388 23.56 -6.14 4.34
C LEU A 388 24.79 -6.52 3.49
N THR A 389 24.55 -6.88 2.23
CA THR A 389 25.60 -7.14 1.24
C THR A 389 26.29 -5.85 0.79
N ASP A 390 27.46 -5.96 0.15
CA ASP A 390 28.21 -4.78 -0.29
C ASP A 390 27.47 -3.97 -1.36
N GLU A 391 26.70 -4.63 -2.24
CA GLU A 391 25.84 -3.95 -3.21
C GLU A 391 24.73 -3.15 -2.52
N ILE A 392 24.16 -3.68 -1.43
CA ILE A 392 23.15 -2.96 -0.65
C ILE A 392 23.79 -1.79 0.09
N LYS A 393 24.97 -1.96 0.69
CA LYS A 393 25.71 -0.88 1.35
C LYS A 393 25.97 0.27 0.37
N GLN A 394 26.45 -0.05 -0.82
CA GLN A 394 26.67 0.95 -1.85
C GLN A 394 25.35 1.64 -2.24
N ALA A 395 24.26 0.89 -2.43
CA ALA A 395 22.96 1.43 -2.80
C ALA A 395 22.31 2.34 -1.75
N ILE A 396 22.60 2.14 -0.46
CA ILE A 396 22.04 2.96 0.63
C ILE A 396 22.98 4.10 1.06
N THR A 397 24.21 4.15 0.54
CA THR A 397 25.18 5.20 0.89
C THR A 397 24.66 6.55 0.39
N GLY A 398 24.70 7.58 1.25
CA GLY A 398 24.14 8.90 0.95
C GLY A 398 22.60 8.99 0.99
N THR A 399 21.92 7.97 1.49
CA THR A 399 20.44 7.94 1.59
C THR A 399 19.94 7.93 3.04
N CYS A 400 18.62 8.06 3.23
CA CYS A 400 17.96 7.91 4.53
C CYS A 400 18.11 6.53 5.19
N LEU A 401 18.66 5.55 4.47
CA LEU A 401 18.96 4.21 4.98
C LEU A 401 20.43 4.01 5.38
N ALA A 402 21.31 4.99 5.16
CA ALA A 402 22.74 4.85 5.45
C ALA A 402 23.03 4.44 6.90
N ASP A 403 22.19 4.87 7.83
CA ASP A 403 22.30 4.61 9.27
C ASP A 403 21.36 3.52 9.78
N ILE A 404 20.91 2.62 8.90
CA ILE A 404 19.96 1.57 9.26
C ILE A 404 20.49 0.66 10.38
N GLY A 405 19.63 0.38 11.37
CA GLY A 405 19.95 -0.41 12.56
C GLY A 405 20.10 0.44 13.83
N ASN A 406 20.11 1.77 13.72
CA ASN A 406 20.25 2.66 14.87
C ASN A 406 18.93 2.95 15.59
N ASN A 407 17.79 2.99 14.87
CA ASN A 407 16.48 3.27 15.45
C ASN A 407 15.43 2.31 14.87
N LEU A 408 15.13 1.24 15.62
CA LEU A 408 14.24 0.16 15.19
C LEU A 408 12.91 0.65 14.59
N GLN A 409 12.21 1.58 15.26
CA GLN A 409 10.88 2.02 14.79
C GLN A 409 10.99 2.80 13.47
N ILE A 410 11.94 3.73 13.40
CA ILE A 410 12.17 4.53 12.18
C ILE A 410 12.71 3.66 11.05
N ASP A 411 13.59 2.71 11.35
CA ASP A 411 14.16 1.79 10.36
C ASP A 411 13.10 0.86 9.79
N VAL A 412 12.23 0.31 10.64
CA VAL A 412 11.05 -0.45 10.19
C VAL A 412 10.19 0.41 9.28
N PHE A 413 9.93 1.66 9.67
CA PHE A 413 9.09 2.55 8.88
C PHE A 413 9.71 2.87 7.50
N ARG A 414 11.02 3.12 7.45
CA ARG A 414 11.78 3.35 6.22
C ARG A 414 11.80 2.12 5.32
N LEU A 415 12.08 0.94 5.87
CA LEU A 415 12.05 -0.31 5.10
C LEU A 415 10.64 -0.62 4.59
N TYR A 416 9.61 -0.34 5.39
CA TYR A 416 8.23 -0.55 4.97
C TYR A 416 7.84 0.41 3.83
N TYR A 417 8.29 1.67 3.90
CA TYR A 417 8.19 2.61 2.78
C TYR A 417 8.93 2.10 1.54
N VAL A 418 10.18 1.65 1.65
CA VAL A 418 10.94 1.07 0.53
C VAL A 418 10.18 -0.10 -0.09
N LEU A 419 9.61 -0.97 0.75
CA LEU A 419 8.87 -2.15 0.32
C LEU A 419 7.63 -1.77 -0.49
N LEU A 420 6.86 -0.77 -0.02
CA LEU A 420 5.55 -0.43 -0.57
C LEU A 420 5.55 0.74 -1.55
N ASN A 421 6.62 1.54 -1.63
CA ASN A 421 6.70 2.64 -2.57
C ASN A 421 6.64 2.13 -4.02
N PHE A 422 6.02 2.89 -4.91
CA PHE A 422 5.87 2.53 -6.32
C PHE A 422 7.05 3.00 -7.17
N GLY A 423 7.45 2.21 -8.16
CA GLY A 423 8.50 2.60 -9.08
C GLY A 423 9.85 2.81 -8.39
N LYS A 424 10.49 3.96 -8.69
CA LYS A 424 11.78 4.36 -8.12
C LYS A 424 11.56 4.99 -6.76
N CYS A 425 12.07 4.36 -5.71
CA CYS A 425 11.97 4.88 -4.36
C CYS A 425 13.01 6.01 -4.18
N ASN A 426 12.55 7.26 -3.99
CA ASN A 426 13.44 8.34 -3.58
C ASN A 426 13.74 8.23 -2.07
N LEU A 427 15.03 8.08 -1.76
CA LEU A 427 15.57 7.94 -0.40
C LEU A 427 16.57 9.06 -0.06
N LEU A 428 16.74 10.04 -0.95
CA LEU A 428 17.68 11.13 -0.73
C LEU A 428 17.13 12.12 0.31
N TYR A 429 18.06 12.75 1.02
CA TYR A 429 17.74 13.84 1.91
C TYR A 429 17.48 15.11 1.10
N HIS A 430 16.50 15.90 1.52
CA HIS A 430 16.26 17.23 0.95
C HIS A 430 16.01 18.24 2.07
N LEU A 431 16.68 19.38 2.00
CA LEU A 431 16.34 20.54 2.84
C LEU A 431 15.33 21.40 2.09
N LYS A 432 14.23 21.76 2.74
CA LYS A 432 13.27 22.74 2.23
C LYS A 432 13.06 23.82 3.28
N GLU A 433 13.36 25.06 2.88
CA GLU A 433 13.08 26.25 3.66
C GLU A 433 11.72 26.80 3.29
N MET A 434 10.89 27.06 4.30
CA MET A 434 9.58 27.68 4.17
C MET A 434 9.50 28.94 5.06
N PRO A 435 8.54 29.85 4.80
CA PRO A 435 8.38 31.06 5.60
C PRO A 435 8.15 30.78 7.10
N ASP A 436 7.45 29.69 7.41
CA ASP A 436 6.96 29.32 8.73
C ASP A 436 7.71 28.14 9.39
N CYS A 437 8.55 27.43 8.63
CA CYS A 437 9.32 26.29 9.12
C CYS A 437 10.56 25.98 8.25
N SER A 438 11.46 25.17 8.79
CA SER A 438 12.55 24.52 8.06
C SER A 438 12.37 23.01 8.12
N ILE A 439 12.54 22.31 7.00
CA ILE A 439 12.18 20.90 6.89
C ILE A 439 13.32 20.10 6.28
N ILE A 440 13.78 19.05 6.99
CA ILE A 440 14.61 17.99 6.43
C ILE A 440 13.69 16.84 6.03
N ILE A 441 13.61 16.58 4.73
CA ILE A 441 12.88 15.46 4.14
C ILE A 441 13.83 14.26 4.12
N ALA A 442 13.54 13.24 4.91
CA ALA A 442 14.27 11.98 4.98
C ALA A 442 13.27 10.82 4.83
N PRO A 443 12.85 10.49 3.59
CA PRO A 443 11.65 9.68 3.35
C PRO A 443 11.61 8.36 4.14
N PRO A 444 10.46 7.97 4.72
CA PRO A 444 9.17 8.66 4.76
C PRO A 444 9.00 9.61 5.99
N VAL A 445 10.07 10.21 6.50
CA VAL A 445 10.03 11.11 7.68
C VAL A 445 10.30 12.56 7.26
N LEU A 446 9.52 13.49 7.81
CA LEU A 446 9.76 14.93 7.76
C LEU A 446 10.24 15.38 9.13
N TYR A 447 11.45 15.88 9.23
CA TYR A 447 11.94 16.53 10.45
C TYR A 447 11.69 18.03 10.33
N VAL A 448 10.83 18.56 11.20
CA VAL A 448 10.33 19.94 11.09
C VAL A 448 10.85 20.76 12.26
N LEU A 449 11.59 21.83 11.94
CA LEU A 449 11.89 22.91 12.86
C LEU A 449 10.86 24.01 12.66
N LYS A 450 10.01 24.24 13.66
CA LYS A 450 8.99 25.30 13.64
C LYS A 450 9.66 26.66 13.78
N LYS A 451 9.32 27.61 12.91
CA LYS A 451 9.61 29.05 13.11
C LYS A 451 8.40 29.79 13.68
N LEU A 452 7.20 29.30 13.37
CA LEU A 452 5.91 29.77 13.88
C LEU A 452 5.11 28.58 14.45
N ASP A 453 4.18 28.86 15.38
CA ASP A 453 3.36 27.83 16.03
C ASP A 453 2.42 27.10 15.05
N ASN A 454 1.90 27.84 14.07
CA ASN A 454 1.08 27.30 12.99
C ASN A 454 1.95 27.24 11.72
N PHE A 455 2.27 26.03 11.28
CA PHE A 455 3.05 25.78 10.07
C PHE A 455 2.24 24.93 9.07
N GLN A 456 2.37 25.23 7.78
CA GLN A 456 1.63 24.55 6.71
C GLN A 456 2.55 23.61 5.93
N ILE A 457 2.28 22.31 6.03
CA ILE A 457 3.02 21.26 5.31
C ILE A 457 2.21 20.54 4.24
N ASP A 458 0.96 20.95 4.02
CA ASP A 458 0.06 20.34 3.04
C ASP A 458 0.67 20.31 1.64
N GLU A 459 1.44 21.33 1.25
CA GLU A 459 2.10 21.36 -0.06
C GLU A 459 3.07 20.18 -0.24
N ILE A 460 3.96 19.95 0.73
CA ILE A 460 4.93 18.84 0.71
C ILE A 460 4.20 17.51 0.82
N PHE A 461 3.17 17.46 1.67
CA PHE A 461 2.38 16.26 1.84
C PHE A 461 1.70 15.90 0.51
N ASN A 462 1.01 16.83 -0.13
CA ASN A 462 0.24 16.58 -1.35
C ASN A 462 1.10 16.19 -2.56
N GLN A 463 2.36 16.60 -2.62
CA GLN A 463 3.31 16.18 -3.66
C GLN A 463 3.73 14.71 -3.54
N ASN A 464 3.59 14.10 -2.35
CA ASN A 464 4.04 12.75 -2.07
C ASN A 464 2.87 11.80 -1.90
N LEU A 465 2.88 10.67 -2.61
CA LEU A 465 1.84 9.66 -2.50
C LEU A 465 1.81 8.98 -1.12
N TRP A 466 2.99 8.67 -0.57
CA TRP A 466 3.10 8.03 0.73
C TRP A 466 2.79 9.03 1.87
N PRO A 467 2.14 8.57 2.97
CA PRO A 467 1.93 9.41 4.13
C PRO A 467 3.20 9.50 5.00
N PHE A 468 3.83 10.66 5.03
CA PHE A 468 5.06 10.86 5.79
C PHE A 468 4.75 10.99 7.28
N TYR A 469 5.67 10.52 8.12
CA TYR A 469 5.66 10.82 9.55
C TYR A 469 6.29 12.19 9.79
N ILE A 470 5.64 13.01 10.61
CA ILE A 470 6.16 14.33 10.97
C ILE A 470 6.79 14.22 12.35
N ASN A 471 8.06 14.58 12.43
CA ASN A 471 8.81 14.67 13.67
C ASN A 471 9.22 16.12 13.89
N VAL A 472 8.53 16.80 14.82
CA VAL A 472 8.91 18.15 15.22
C VAL A 472 10.17 18.05 16.09
N VAL A 473 11.19 18.81 15.74
CA VAL A 473 12.51 18.76 16.41
C VAL A 473 12.91 20.12 16.96
N THR A 474 13.79 20.07 17.96
CA THR A 474 14.45 21.24 18.54
C THR A 474 15.49 21.84 17.58
N PRO A 475 15.91 23.11 17.77
CA PRO A 475 16.97 23.73 16.97
C PRO A 475 18.28 22.94 16.97
N ASP A 476 18.68 22.40 18.12
CA ASP A 476 19.92 21.64 18.27
C ASP A 476 19.84 20.30 17.51
N GLU A 477 18.74 19.56 17.67
CA GLU A 477 18.50 18.33 16.91
C GLU A 477 18.48 18.60 15.40
N PHE A 478 17.85 19.69 14.97
CA PHE A 478 17.79 20.06 13.56
C PHE A 478 19.19 20.37 13.01
N LYS A 479 20.00 21.13 13.75
CA LYS A 479 21.38 21.45 13.38
C LYS A 479 22.25 20.20 13.27
N ASP A 480 22.15 19.28 14.23
CA ASP A 480 22.87 18.01 14.20
C ASP A 480 22.50 17.17 12.98
N MET A 481 21.20 17.11 12.65
CA MET A 481 20.73 16.44 11.45
C MET A 481 21.20 17.11 10.17
N CYS A 482 21.24 18.44 10.08
CA CYS A 482 21.83 19.15 8.95
C CYS A 482 23.30 18.78 8.77
N ASN A 483 24.10 18.84 9.83
CA ASN A 483 25.52 18.48 9.77
C ASN A 483 25.74 17.03 9.35
N LYS A 484 24.82 16.14 9.72
CA LYS A 484 24.93 14.71 9.45
C LYS A 484 24.48 14.32 8.04
N TYR A 485 23.40 14.92 7.55
CA TYR A 485 22.71 14.49 6.33
C TYR A 485 22.85 15.45 5.16
N ILE A 486 23.18 16.70 5.44
CA ILE A 486 23.33 17.79 4.48
C ILE A 486 24.77 18.29 4.64
N ILE A 487 25.75 17.41 4.41
CA ILE A 487 27.13 17.87 4.28
C ILE A 487 27.20 18.62 2.95
N SER A 488 27.52 19.91 3.09
CA SER A 488 27.81 20.89 2.06
C SER A 488 28.59 20.32 0.88
N ASP A 489 28.07 20.56 -0.33
CA ASP A 489 28.87 20.59 -1.57
C ASP A 489 30.19 21.37 -1.36
#